data_AF-A0A528EE47-F1
#
_entry.id   AF-A0A528EE47-F1
#
_cell.length_a   1.000
_cell.length_b   1.000
_cell.length_c   1.000
_cell.angle_alpha   90.00
_cell.angle_beta   90.00
_cell.angle_gamma   90.00
#
_symmetry.space_group_name_H-M   'P 1'
#
loop_
_entity.id
_entity.type
_entity.pdbx_description
1 polymer ?
#
loop_
_entity_poly.entity_id
_entity_poly.type
_entity_poly.pdbx_seq_one_letter_code
_entity_poly.pdbx_strand_id
1 'polypeptide(L)' 'VSIGRVLEITDQNVPPPPIPMNAKAFDAARESVPVQAGENSYTVQVNVTFELK' A
#
# COMPACT_ATOMS: atom_id res chain seq x y z
N VAL A 1 20.85 -13.22 11.04
CA VAL A 1 19.61 -13.86 10.57
C VAL A 1 19.28 -13.31 9.20
N SER A 2 18.92 -14.20 8.27
CA SER A 2 18.53 -13.90 6.90
C SER A 2 17.05 -14.19 6.70
N ILE A 3 16.43 -13.54 5.71
CA ILE A 3 15.01 -13.77 5.40
C ILE A 3 14.87 -15.10 4.65
N GLY A 4 13.97 -15.97 5.09
CA GLY A 4 13.63 -17.19 4.37
C GLY A 4 12.30 -17.05 3.60
N ARG A 5 11.64 -18.18 3.35
CA ARG A 5 10.35 -18.27 2.66
C ARG A 5 9.23 -17.54 3.39
N VAL A 6 8.23 -17.11 2.62
CA VAL A 6 6.97 -16.59 3.14
C VAL A 6 6.19 -17.73 3.77
N LEU A 7 5.74 -17.52 5.01
CA LEU A 7 4.91 -18.46 5.75
C LEU A 7 3.42 -18.12 5.61
N GLU A 8 3.09 -16.83 5.63
CA GLU A 8 1.72 -16.35 5.60
C GLU A 8 1.64 -14.95 5.00
N ILE A 9 0.56 -14.69 4.25
CA ILE A 9 0.17 -13.37 3.77
C ILE A 9 -1.27 -13.14 4.21
N THR A 10 -1.52 -12.04 4.93
CA THR A 10 -2.88 -11.61 5.28
C THR A 10 -3.11 -10.18 4.80
N ASP A 11 -4.32 -9.94 4.29
CA ASP A 11 -4.80 -8.61 3.89
C ASP A 11 -6.09 -8.30 4.67
N GLN A 12 -6.50 -7.03 4.69
CA GLN A 12 -7.80 -6.63 5.20
C GLN A 12 -8.92 -7.27 4.35
N ASN A 13 -9.84 -7.96 5.00
CA ASN A 13 -10.95 -8.65 4.33
C ASN A 13 -12.05 -7.68 3.83
N VAL A 14 -11.83 -6.37 3.97
CA VAL A 14 -12.71 -5.29 3.51
C VAL A 14 -11.92 -4.43 2.54
N PRO A 15 -12.30 -4.39 1.25
CA PRO A 15 -11.60 -3.56 0.28
C PRO A 15 -11.73 -2.08 0.67
N PRO A 16 -10.65 -1.28 0.52
CA PRO A 16 -10.68 0.13 0.87
C PRO A 16 -11.65 0.88 -0.05
N PRO A 17 -12.50 1.77 0.50
CA PRO A 17 -13.32 2.65 -0.33
C PRO A 17 -12.42 3.66 -1.08
N PRO A 18 -12.86 4.20 -2.22
CA PRO A 18 -12.13 5.26 -2.92
C PRO A 18 -11.90 6.47 -2.00
N ILE A 19 -10.67 6.97 -1.94
CA ILE A 19 -10.33 8.18 -1.18
C ILE A 19 -10.06 9.32 -2.18
N PRO A 20 -10.74 10.48 -2.06
CA PRO A 20 -10.43 11.64 -2.89
C PRO A 20 -9.08 12.23 -2.48
N MET A 21 -8.17 12.39 -3.45
CA MET A 21 -6.82 12.86 -3.19
C MET A 21 -6.78 14.38 -2.96
N ASN A 22 -6.17 14.82 -1.86
CA ASN A 22 -5.90 16.24 -1.59
C ASN A 22 -4.45 16.61 -1.93
N ALA A 23 -4.21 17.86 -2.31
CA ALA A 23 -2.89 18.32 -2.77
C ALA A 23 -1.76 18.20 -1.72
N LYS A 24 -2.09 18.05 -0.42
CA LYS A 24 -1.09 17.92 0.65
C LYS A 24 -0.61 16.47 0.88
N ALA A 25 -1.36 15.46 0.43
CA ALA A 25 -0.95 14.06 0.46
C ALA A 25 -0.08 13.65 -0.76
N PHE A 26 -0.01 14.53 -1.76
CA PHE A 26 0.70 14.33 -3.03
C PHE A 26 2.22 14.14 -2.87
N ASP A 27 2.86 14.83 -1.92
CA ASP A 27 4.33 14.83 -1.76
C ASP A 27 4.92 13.56 -1.12
N ALA A 28 4.10 12.64 -0.61
CA ALA A 28 4.58 11.43 0.07
C ALA A 28 4.90 10.26 -0.88
N ALA A 29 4.48 10.33 -2.15
CA ALA A 29 4.61 9.25 -3.12
C ALA A 29 5.64 9.61 -4.21
N ARG A 30 6.72 8.81 -4.32
CA ARG A 30 7.70 8.87 -5.42
C ARG A 30 7.12 8.32 -6.74
N GLU A 31 5.93 8.76 -7.13
CA GLU A 31 5.33 8.46 -8.44
C GLU A 31 6.10 9.20 -9.55
N SER A 32 6.33 8.54 -10.69
CA SER A 32 7.05 9.14 -11.82
C SER A 32 6.23 10.18 -12.60
N VAL A 33 4.93 10.31 -12.27
CA VAL A 33 3.98 11.24 -12.88
C VAL A 33 3.03 11.84 -11.83
N PRO A 34 2.67 13.14 -11.95
CA PRO A 34 1.73 13.78 -11.04
C PRO A 34 0.32 13.18 -11.09
N VAL A 35 -0.20 12.77 -9.92
CA VAL A 35 -1.61 12.46 -9.69
C VAL A 35 -2.43 13.73 -9.39
N GLN A 36 -3.57 13.93 -10.04
CA GLN A 36 -4.38 15.16 -9.88
C GLN A 36 -5.50 15.04 -8.84
N ALA A 37 -5.94 16.18 -8.33
CA ALA A 37 -7.13 16.25 -7.47
C ALA A 37 -8.37 15.74 -8.23
N GLY A 38 -9.18 14.91 -7.56
CA GLY A 38 -10.37 14.29 -8.17
C GLY A 38 -10.12 12.93 -8.82
N GLU A 39 -8.87 12.48 -8.91
CA GLU A 39 -8.57 11.08 -9.22
C GLU A 39 -8.90 10.19 -8.02
N ASN A 40 -9.43 9.00 -8.31
CA ASN A 40 -9.69 7.99 -7.29
C ASN A 40 -8.39 7.27 -6.94
N SER A 41 -8.06 7.22 -5.64
CA SER A 41 -6.89 6.52 -5.14
C SER A 41 -7.27 5.38 -4.20
N TYR A 42 -6.50 4.30 -4.25
CA TYR A 42 -6.70 3.09 -3.46
C TYR A 42 -5.40 2.71 -2.76
N THR A 43 -5.46 2.39 -1.48
CA THR A 43 -4.30 1.95 -0.67
C THR A 43 -4.61 0.63 -0.01
N VAL A 44 -3.72 -0.36 -0.16
CA VAL A 44 -3.88 -1.71 0.40
C VAL A 44 -2.78 -1.95 1.44
N GLN A 45 -3.14 -2.54 2.57
CA GLN A 45 -2.19 -2.87 3.63
C GLN A 45 -2.12 -4.39 3.81
N VAL A 46 -0.95 -4.95 3.55
CA VAL A 46 -0.69 -6.39 3.63
C VAL A 46 0.29 -6.68 4.76
N ASN A 47 0.00 -7.68 5.58
CA ASN A 47 0.93 -8.24 6.55
C ASN A 47 1.57 -9.51 5.97
N VAL A 48 2.90 -9.59 6.03
CA VAL A 48 3.66 -10.75 5.51
C VAL A 48 4.56 -11.30 6.61
N THR A 49 4.45 -12.60 6.86
CA THR A 49 5.27 -13.32 7.84
C THR A 49 6.28 -14.20 7.10
N PHE A 50 7.56 -14.13 7.51
CA PHE A 50 8.66 -14.88 6.90
C PHE A 50 9.31 -15.83 7.91
N GLU A 51 9.88 -16.93 7.44
CA GLU A 51 10.77 -17.76 8.25
C GLU A 51 12.12 -17.06 8.48
N LEU A 52 12.79 -17.39 9.58
CA LEU A 52 14.17 -16.99 9.85
C LEU A 52 15.14 -18.02 9.27
N LYS A 53 16.23 -17.55 8.65
CA LYS A 53 17.31 -18.39 8.11
C LYS A 53 18.66 -18.08 8.74
#